data_AF-A0A971YS55-F1
#
_entry.id   AF-A0A971YS55-F1
#
_cell.length_a   1.000
_cell.length_b   1.000
_cell.length_c   1.000
_cell.angle_alpha   90.00
_cell.angle_beta   90.00
_cell.angle_gamma   90.00
#
_symmetry.space_group_name_H-M   'P 1'
#
loop_
_entity.id
_entity.type
_entity.pdbx_description
1 polymer ?
#
loop_
_entity_poly.entity_id
_entity_poly.type
_entity_poly.pdbx_seq_one_letter_code
_entity_poly.pdbx_strand_id
1 'polypeptide(L)'
;MSQHHPKVVCEVDTCTHWLPGEVCGAANIDILNEEEQAAESVEHTMCKTFAERRGLANLIGSADNVNWRGAIEAAIMPDRELSPTTTCVVDSCVYWEDGNLCMADEILVSGSGAKECQDTNCETFRKK
;
A
#
# COMPACT_ATOMS: atom_id res chain seq x y z
N MET A 1 -2.71 -22.53 9.98
CA MET A 1 -3.40 -21.26 9.72
C MET A 1 -2.91 -20.82 8.36
N SER A 2 -3.77 -20.83 7.35
CA SER A 2 -3.37 -20.46 5.99
C SER A 2 -3.08 -18.97 5.96
N GLN A 3 -1.91 -18.59 5.44
CA GLN A 3 -1.50 -17.20 5.33
C GLN A 3 -2.32 -16.58 4.19
N HIS A 4 -3.16 -15.61 4.49
CA HIS A 4 -3.94 -14.86 3.50
C HIS A 4 -3.06 -13.74 2.94
N HIS A 5 -2.92 -13.69 1.62
CA HIS A 5 -2.09 -12.71 0.91
C HIS A 5 -2.96 -12.04 -0.15
N PRO A 6 -3.49 -10.84 0.11
CA PRO A 6 -4.30 -10.13 -0.87
C PRO A 6 -3.44 -9.73 -2.07
N LYS A 7 -4.07 -9.71 -3.24
CA LYS A 7 -3.51 -8.99 -4.39
C LYS A 7 -3.55 -7.49 -4.08
N VAL A 8 -2.50 -6.75 -4.42
CA VAL A 8 -2.45 -5.31 -4.16
C VAL A 8 -2.31 -4.53 -5.47
N VAL A 9 -3.35 -3.76 -5.76
CA VAL A 9 -3.43 -2.86 -6.91
C VAL A 9 -3.07 -1.45 -6.43
N CYS A 10 -2.16 -0.80 -7.16
CA CYS A 10 -1.69 0.55 -6.88
C CYS A 10 -2.01 1.44 -8.09
N GLU A 11 -2.94 2.36 -7.90
CA GLU A 11 -3.33 3.42 -8.83
C GLU A 11 -2.87 4.78 -8.29
N VAL A 12 -1.57 4.87 -7.97
CA VAL A 12 -0.92 6.09 -7.47
C VAL A 12 0.23 6.44 -8.38
N ASP A 13 0.03 7.40 -9.28
CA ASP A 13 0.95 7.74 -10.38
C ASP A 13 2.31 8.26 -9.87
N THR A 14 2.29 8.90 -8.71
CA THR A 14 3.47 9.44 -8.03
C THR A 14 4.17 8.42 -7.11
N CYS A 15 3.66 7.21 -6.91
CA CYS A 15 4.25 6.26 -5.97
C CYS A 15 5.49 5.57 -6.55
N THR A 16 6.55 5.45 -5.76
CA THR A 16 7.78 4.71 -6.13
C THR A 16 7.55 3.20 -6.25
N HIS A 17 6.54 2.65 -5.56
CA HIS A 17 6.17 1.23 -5.60
C HIS A 17 5.25 0.87 -6.77
N TRP A 18 4.73 1.85 -7.50
CA TRP A 18 3.91 1.59 -8.68
C TRP A 18 4.71 0.88 -9.78
N LEU A 19 4.19 -0.23 -10.28
CA LEU A 19 4.72 -0.99 -11.41
C LEU A 19 3.73 -0.99 -12.59
N PRO A 20 4.20 -1.19 -13.84
CA PRO A 20 3.32 -1.36 -14.98
C PRO A 20 2.25 -2.44 -14.75
N GLY A 21 1.01 -2.17 -15.16
CA GLY A 21 -0.13 -3.05 -14.89
C GLY A 21 -0.82 -2.80 -13.54
N GLU A 22 -0.57 -1.63 -12.93
CA GLU A 22 -1.23 -1.18 -11.68
C GLU A 22 -0.95 -2.10 -10.49
N VAL A 23 0.17 -2.82 -10.51
CA VAL A 23 0.56 -3.70 -9.40
C VAL A 23 1.45 -2.94 -8.43
N CYS A 24 1.26 -3.18 -7.13
CA CYS A 24 2.16 -2.65 -6.11
C CYS A 24 3.41 -3.54 -5.94
N GLY A 25 4.60 -2.98 -6.13
CA GLY A 25 5.88 -3.65 -5.93
C GLY A 25 6.46 -3.56 -4.51
N ALA A 26 5.71 -3.05 -3.54
CA ALA A 26 6.17 -2.99 -2.15
C ALA A 26 6.22 -4.38 -1.52
N ALA A 27 7.14 -4.60 -0.58
CA ALA A 27 7.24 -5.87 0.15
C ALA A 27 6.21 -5.99 1.29
N ASN A 28 5.76 -4.85 1.83
CA ASN A 28 4.76 -4.74 2.88
C ASN A 28 3.78 -3.61 2.56
N ILE A 29 2.50 -3.79 2.87
CA ILE A 29 1.44 -2.78 2.68
C ILE A 29 0.78 -2.50 4.01
N ASP A 30 0.82 -1.24 4.45
CA ASP A 30 0.24 -0.79 5.70
C ASP A 30 -0.92 0.17 5.43
N ILE A 31 -2.16 -0.27 5.70
CA ILE A 31 -3.39 0.52 5.59
C ILE A 31 -3.79 1.04 6.96
N LEU A 32 -3.89 2.36 7.08
CA LEU A 32 -4.26 3.06 8.31
C LEU A 32 -5.47 3.97 8.08
N ASN A 33 -6.02 4.46 9.19
CA ASN A 33 -6.91 5.62 9.21
C ASN A 33 -6.09 6.89 9.47
N GLU A 34 -6.45 8.00 8.82
CA GLU A 34 -5.76 9.29 8.96
C GLU A 34 -5.93 9.88 10.37
N GLU A 35 -7.12 9.71 10.95
CA GLU A 35 -7.50 10.30 12.24
C GLU A 35 -7.42 9.29 13.40
N GLU A 36 -7.46 9.79 14.64
CA GLU A 36 -7.60 8.93 15.85
C GLU A 36 -8.97 8.24 15.93
N GLN A 37 -9.94 8.72 15.14
CA GLN A 37 -11.30 8.19 15.10
C GLN A 37 -11.39 7.07 14.06
N ALA A 38 -12.34 6.16 14.28
CA ALA A 38 -12.63 5.09 13.33
C ALA A 38 -12.92 5.66 11.93
N ALA A 39 -12.40 5.03 10.88
CA ALA A 39 -12.67 5.46 9.52
C ALA A 39 -14.17 5.31 9.21
N GLU A 40 -14.76 6.37 8.66
CA GLU A 40 -16.19 6.43 8.33
C GLU A 40 -16.42 6.34 6.82
N SER A 41 -15.42 6.72 6.02
CA SER A 41 -15.42 6.70 4.57
C SER A 41 -14.03 6.35 4.03
N VAL A 42 -13.94 6.16 2.71
CA VAL A 42 -12.69 5.81 2.02
C VAL A 42 -11.63 6.90 2.22
N GLU A 43 -12.04 8.16 2.25
CA GLU A 43 -11.19 9.34 2.42
C GLU A 43 -10.51 9.42 3.79
N HIS A 44 -11.01 8.67 4.78
CA HIS A 44 -10.37 8.59 6.10
C HIS A 44 -9.28 7.52 6.15
N THR A 45 -9.06 6.79 5.06
CA THR A 45 -8.07 5.72 4.98
C THR A 45 -6.85 6.18 4.20
N MET A 46 -5.68 5.64 4.54
CA MET A 46 -4.42 5.95 3.86
C MET A 46 -3.51 4.73 3.74
N CYS A 47 -2.69 4.71 2.68
CA CYS A 47 -1.61 3.75 2.54
C CYS A 47 -0.31 4.35 3.09
N LYS A 48 0.08 3.96 4.31
CA LYS A 48 1.32 4.43 4.94
C LYS A 48 2.58 3.97 4.20
N THR A 49 2.50 2.88 3.45
CA THR A 49 3.59 2.42 2.58
C THR A 49 3.88 3.37 1.42
N PHE A 50 2.98 4.32 1.11
CA PHE A 50 3.20 5.29 0.05
C PHE A 50 4.56 6.01 0.20
N ALA A 51 5.30 6.09 -0.90
CA ALA A 51 6.53 6.85 -1.00
C ALA A 51 6.53 7.60 -2.34
N GLU A 52 6.51 8.93 -2.28
CA GLU A 52 6.48 9.80 -3.46
C GLU A 52 7.76 9.68 -4.28
N ARG A 53 7.61 9.56 -5.60
CA ARG A 53 8.65 9.61 -6.62
C ARG A 53 9.08 11.06 -6.84
N ARG A 54 9.61 11.72 -5.80
CA ARG A 54 10.38 12.96 -5.99
C ARG A 54 11.68 12.56 -6.69
N GLY A 55 12.06 13.30 -7.74
CA GLY A 55 13.26 13.01 -8.54
C GLY A 55 14.51 12.77 -7.70
N LEU A 56 15.56 12.21 -8.33
CA LEU A 56 16.79 11.63 -7.74
C LEU A 56 17.56 12.48 -6.69
N ALA A 57 17.10 13.68 -6.32
CA ALA A 57 17.68 14.59 -5.33
C ALA A 57 17.67 14.05 -3.88
N ASN A 58 16.86 13.04 -3.54
CA ASN A 58 16.79 12.50 -2.17
C ASN A 58 17.50 11.15 -1.98
N LEU A 59 18.20 10.62 -2.99
CA LEU A 59 18.91 9.32 -2.89
C LEU A 59 20.11 9.30 -1.91
N ILE A 60 20.38 10.38 -1.17
CA ILE A 60 21.52 10.49 -0.25
C ILE A 60 21.08 10.64 1.23
N GLY A 61 19.81 10.89 1.52
CA GLY A 61 19.34 11.15 2.88
C GLY A 61 18.13 10.32 3.27
N SER A 62 18.38 9.20 3.95
CA SER A 62 17.39 8.39 4.68
C SER A 62 16.44 7.54 3.82
N ALA A 63 16.87 6.32 3.54
CA ALA A 63 16.03 5.25 2.98
C ALA A 63 15.96 4.08 3.98
N ASP A 64 15.22 4.28 5.08
CA ASP A 64 14.72 3.14 5.83
C ASP A 64 13.43 2.66 5.14
N ASN A 65 13.47 1.43 4.64
CA ASN A 65 12.40 0.67 3.97
C ASN A 65 12.31 0.67 2.43
N VAL A 66 13.29 1.20 1.70
CA VAL A 66 13.36 0.96 0.24
C VAL A 66 14.20 -0.30 -0.02
N ASN A 67 13.55 -1.42 -0.31
CA ASN A 67 14.24 -2.60 -0.86
C ASN A 67 14.66 -2.31 -2.31
N TRP A 68 15.75 -1.56 -2.48
CA TRP A 68 16.35 -1.23 -3.78
C TRP A 68 16.68 -2.49 -4.60
N ARG A 69 16.97 -3.60 -3.92
CA ARG A 69 17.23 -4.89 -4.53
C ARG A 69 15.94 -5.50 -5.12
N GLY A 70 14.80 -5.28 -4.48
CA GLY A 70 13.47 -5.68 -4.99
C GLY A 70 13.07 -4.93 -6.26
N ALA A 71 13.38 -3.63 -6.36
CA ALA A 71 13.10 -2.84 -7.56
C ALA A 71 13.97 -3.26 -8.77
N ILE A 72 15.25 -3.55 -8.54
CA ILE A 72 16.13 -4.11 -9.58
C ILE A 72 15.71 -5.55 -9.94
N GLU A 73 15.36 -6.38 -8.96
CA GLU A 73 14.88 -7.75 -9.22
C GLU A 73 13.54 -7.77 -9.97
N ALA A 74 12.61 -6.85 -9.68
CA ALA A 74 11.34 -6.71 -10.41
C ALA A 74 11.53 -6.26 -11.87
N ALA A 75 12.54 -5.42 -12.14
CA ALA A 75 12.89 -5.04 -13.51
C ALA A 75 13.54 -6.19 -14.32
N ILE A 76 14.10 -7.20 -13.64
CA ILE A 76 14.77 -8.36 -14.26
C ILE A 76 13.84 -9.58 -14.32
N MET A 77 12.82 -9.65 -13.46
CA MET A 77 11.88 -10.77 -13.37
C MET A 77 10.42 -10.28 -13.34
N PRO A 78 9.82 -10.00 -14.52
CA PRO A 78 8.42 -9.57 -14.62
C PRO A 78 7.39 -10.63 -14.19
N ASP A 79 7.82 -11.87 -13.96
CA ASP A 79 6.97 -13.04 -13.69
C ASP A 79 7.03 -13.53 -12.22
N ARG A 80 7.57 -12.73 -11.29
CA ARG A 80 7.47 -13.07 -9.86
C ARG A 80 6.09 -12.66 -9.34
N GLU A 81 5.34 -13.65 -8.86
CA GLU A 81 4.11 -13.45 -8.10
C GLU A 81 4.42 -12.55 -6.89
N LEU A 82 3.96 -11.29 -6.95
CA LEU A 82 4.12 -10.32 -5.88
C LEU A 82 3.12 -10.67 -4.78
N SER A 83 3.63 -11.11 -3.63
CA SER A 83 2.83 -11.42 -2.44
C SER A 83 3.29 -10.56 -1.28
N PRO A 84 2.90 -9.27 -1.24
CA PRO A 84 3.25 -8.40 -0.13
C PRO A 84 2.59 -8.89 1.16
N THR A 85 3.26 -8.71 2.28
CA THR A 85 2.58 -8.84 3.58
C THR A 85 1.69 -7.63 3.80
N THR A 86 0.56 -7.80 4.49
CA THR A 86 -0.39 -6.70 4.71
C THR A 86 -0.72 -6.49 6.17
N THR A 87 -0.61 -5.25 6.61
CA THR A 87 -1.11 -4.77 7.91
C THR A 87 -2.28 -3.83 7.64
N CYS A 88 -3.42 -4.07 8.28
CA CYS A 88 -4.56 -3.17 8.25
C CYS A 88 -4.98 -2.87 9.68
N VAL A 89 -4.93 -1.61 10.10
CA VAL A 89 -5.39 -1.20 11.45
C VAL A 89 -6.77 -0.56 11.44
N VAL A 90 -7.40 -0.45 10.26
CA VAL A 90 -8.72 0.16 10.10
C VAL A 90 -9.79 -0.80 10.61
N ASP A 91 -9.97 -0.84 11.93
CA ASP A 91 -10.85 -1.79 12.62
C ASP A 91 -12.35 -1.62 12.30
N SER A 92 -12.74 -0.46 11.76
CA SER A 92 -14.07 -0.18 11.23
C SER A 92 -14.31 -0.77 9.84
N CYS A 93 -13.31 -1.40 9.20
CA CYS A 93 -13.43 -2.01 7.88
C CYS A 93 -13.96 -3.45 7.96
N VAL A 94 -14.94 -3.85 7.15
CA VAL A 94 -15.51 -5.22 7.13
C VAL A 94 -14.48 -6.32 6.91
N TYR A 95 -13.35 -6.00 6.28
CA TYR A 95 -12.26 -6.94 5.99
C TYR A 95 -11.21 -7.03 7.09
N TRP A 96 -11.30 -6.19 8.11
CA TRP A 96 -10.37 -6.21 9.23
C TRP A 96 -10.66 -7.40 10.16
N GLU A 97 -9.61 -8.10 10.55
CA GLU A 97 -9.62 -9.17 11.54
C GLU A 97 -8.58 -8.93 12.64
N ASP A 98 -8.74 -9.63 13.76
CA ASP A 98 -7.84 -9.57 14.92
C ASP A 98 -6.37 -9.73 14.52
N GLY A 99 -5.50 -8.91 15.11
CA GLY A 99 -4.07 -8.91 14.80
C GLY A 99 -3.68 -8.03 13.61
N ASN A 100 -4.52 -7.06 13.24
CA ASN A 100 -4.31 -6.12 12.13
C ASN A 100 -4.22 -6.81 10.77
N LEU A 101 -5.00 -7.87 10.58
CA LEU A 101 -5.05 -8.62 9.34
C LEU A 101 -6.12 -8.04 8.42
N CYS A 102 -5.83 -8.03 7.12
CA CYS A 102 -6.80 -7.71 6.08
C CYS A 102 -7.20 -8.99 5.37
N MET A 103 -8.49 -9.35 5.41
CA MET A 103 -9.04 -10.54 4.75
C MET A 103 -9.68 -10.25 3.39
N ALA A 104 -9.50 -9.04 2.85
CA ALA A 104 -9.93 -8.74 1.49
C ALA A 104 -9.13 -9.58 0.49
N ASP A 105 -9.73 -10.05 -0.60
CA ASP A 105 -8.97 -10.76 -1.65
C ASP A 105 -8.06 -9.81 -2.45
N GLU A 106 -8.48 -8.54 -2.55
CA GLU A 106 -7.75 -7.48 -3.25
C GLU A 106 -7.77 -6.17 -2.46
N ILE A 107 -6.62 -5.52 -2.34
CA ILE A 107 -6.46 -4.17 -1.78
C ILE A 107 -6.16 -3.22 -2.93
N LEU A 108 -7.07 -2.27 -3.18
CA LEU A 108 -6.89 -1.20 -4.14
C LEU A 108 -6.49 0.08 -3.40
N VAL A 109 -5.32 0.61 -3.74
CA VAL A 109 -4.82 1.90 -3.26
C VAL A 109 -4.86 2.90 -4.41
N SER A 110 -5.60 4.00 -4.23
CA SER A 110 -5.71 5.10 -5.18
C SER A 110 -5.02 6.36 -4.65
N GLY A 111 -4.68 7.31 -5.53
CA GLY A 111 -4.12 8.61 -5.13
C GLY A 111 -3.57 9.37 -6.34
N SER A 112 -4.32 10.37 -6.82
CA SER A 112 -3.94 11.15 -7.99
C SER A 112 -3.01 12.30 -7.59
N GLY A 113 -1.77 12.31 -8.07
CA GLY A 113 -0.82 13.38 -7.77
C GLY A 113 -0.41 13.44 -6.29
N ALA A 114 -0.50 12.30 -5.58
CA ALA A 114 -0.22 12.18 -4.16
C ALA A 114 1.21 12.64 -3.82
N LYS A 115 1.37 13.36 -2.70
CA LYS A 115 2.65 13.87 -2.18
C LYS A 115 2.95 13.35 -0.78
N GLU A 116 1.92 12.95 -0.06
CA GLU A 116 2.01 12.28 1.23
C GLU A 116 1.01 11.13 1.30
N CYS A 117 1.12 10.28 2.33
CA CYS A 117 0.27 9.08 2.41
C CYS A 117 -1.22 9.42 2.59
N GLN A 118 -1.53 10.56 3.20
CA GLN A 118 -2.90 11.08 3.35
C GLN A 118 -3.55 11.45 2.02
N ASP A 119 -2.76 11.66 0.96
CA ASP A 119 -3.28 11.84 -0.40
C ASP A 119 -3.66 10.51 -1.09
N THR A 120 -3.53 9.38 -0.37
CA THR A 120 -3.88 8.06 -0.87
C THR A 120 -5.07 7.49 -0.12
N ASN A 121 -5.87 6.66 -0.77
CA ASN A 121 -7.02 6.02 -0.16
C ASN A 121 -7.01 4.51 -0.40
N CYS A 122 -7.57 3.75 0.55
CA CYS A 122 -7.89 2.34 0.38
C CYS A 122 -9.31 2.20 -0.17
N GLU A 123 -9.47 2.09 -1.49
CA GLU A 123 -10.76 1.95 -2.17
C GLU A 123 -11.48 0.63 -1.84
N THR A 124 -10.72 -0.35 -1.34
CA THR A 124 -11.26 -1.59 -0.79
C THR A 124 -12.06 -1.37 0.50
N PHE A 125 -11.84 -0.27 1.22
CA PHE A 125 -12.52 -0.01 2.49
C PHE A 125 -14.04 -0.09 2.36
N ARG A 126 -14.66 -0.81 3.29
CA ARG A 126 -16.11 -0.83 3.49
C ARG A 126 -16.39 -0.77 4.97
N LYS A 127 -17.22 0.17 5.40
CA LYS A 127 -17.60 0.33 6.80
C LYS A 127 -18.40 -0.89 7.30
N LYS A 128 -18.09 -1.36 8.52
CA LYS A 128 -18.84 -2.36 9.28
C LYS A 128 -20.26 -1.91 9.63
#